data_AF-Q6XJ05-F1
#
_entry.id   AF-Q6XJ05-F1
#
_cell.length_a   1.000
_cell.length_b   1.000
_cell.length_c   1.000
_cell.angle_alpha   90.00
_cell.angle_beta   90.00
_cell.angle_gamma   90.00
#
_symmetry.space_group_name_H-M   'P 1'
#
loop_
_entity.id
_entity.type
_entity.pdbx_description
1 polymer ?
#
loop_
_entity_poly.entity_id
_entity_poly.type
_entity_poly.pdbx_seq_one_letter_code
_entity_poly.pdbx_strand_id
1 'polypeptide(L)'
;MGKDRLPELLQRSLSTNSSNSSSNGSLLLNVYSGTTEFIIGNTGGNNNSYSVVSQNSHSSNNNNSSEPKDRSSSKMSHHGSNVDDILNPYTEIRQQLAQIAANLEAMNRMAQTVNLRTFNENEMDELHSKNLRLGNQLMTRFNDFKANLPAENDYSLEARMKRTLFYGLHQTFINLWHKNELFLQNYE
;
A
#
# COMPACT_ATOMS: atom_id res chain seq x y z
N MET A 1 49.39 -8.35 9.98
CA MET A 1 48.50 -9.39 9.40
C MET A 1 47.18 -8.72 9.05
N GLY A 2 46.75 -8.88 7.80
CA GLY A 2 45.47 -8.41 7.27
C GLY A 2 45.48 -8.69 5.78
N LYS A 3 45.29 -9.97 5.39
CA LYS A 3 45.26 -10.37 3.98
C LYS A 3 43.91 -9.98 3.40
N ASP A 4 43.92 -9.14 2.37
CA ASP A 4 42.75 -8.68 1.63
C ASP A 4 42.00 -9.85 0.99
N ARG A 5 40.82 -10.18 1.53
CA ARG A 5 39.93 -11.26 1.03
C ARG A 5 38.97 -10.78 -0.07
N LEU A 6 39.26 -9.65 -0.72
CA LEU A 6 38.44 -9.08 -1.79
C LEU A 6 38.21 -10.05 -2.97
N PRO A 7 39.21 -10.85 -3.42
CA PRO A 7 39.01 -11.76 -4.55
C PRO A 7 38.09 -12.94 -4.24
N GLU A 8 38.12 -13.46 -3.00
CA GLU A 8 37.26 -14.58 -2.56
C GLU A 8 35.79 -14.17 -2.44
N LEU A 9 35.52 -12.91 -2.05
CA LEU A 9 34.15 -12.40 -1.94
C LEU A 9 33.49 -12.16 -3.31
N LEU A 10 34.27 -11.77 -4.33
CA LEU A 10 33.76 -11.61 -5.69
C LEU A 10 33.36 -12.96 -6.33
N GLN A 11 34.16 -14.00 -6.13
CA GLN A 11 33.86 -15.33 -6.67
C GLN A 11 32.65 -15.98 -6.02
N ARG A 12 32.40 -15.70 -4.73
CA ARG A 12 31.22 -16.24 -4.03
C ARG A 12 29.89 -15.63 -4.49
N SER A 13 29.91 -14.53 -5.26
CA SER A 13 28.70 -13.98 -5.89
C SER A 13 28.35 -14.64 -7.25
N LEU A 14 29.27 -15.40 -7.85
CA LEU A 14 29.12 -15.95 -9.20
C LEU A 14 28.76 -17.44 -9.22
N SER A 15 28.44 -18.05 -8.09
CA SER A 15 28.16 -19.48 -8.00
C SER A 15 26.95 -19.80 -7.14
N THR A 16 25.78 -19.28 -7.52
CA THR A 16 24.49 -19.95 -7.28
C THR A 16 23.54 -19.70 -8.45
N ASN A 17 23.21 -20.80 -9.14
CA ASN A 17 22.13 -21.02 -10.10
C ASN A 17 22.22 -20.40 -11.50
N SER A 18 22.91 -21.13 -12.38
CA SER A 18 22.50 -21.33 -13.75
C SER A 18 21.40 -22.41 -13.84
N SER A 19 20.19 -22.04 -14.29
CA SER A 19 19.37 -22.82 -15.24
C SER A 19 18.18 -21.97 -15.73
N ASN A 20 18.18 -21.73 -17.06
CA ASN A 20 17.09 -21.28 -17.95
C ASN A 20 16.79 -19.77 -18.16
N SER A 21 17.44 -19.25 -19.22
CA SER A 21 16.81 -18.70 -20.44
C SER A 21 15.99 -17.40 -20.42
N SER A 22 16.61 -16.39 -21.06
CA SER A 22 16.03 -15.42 -22.02
C SER A 22 15.38 -14.11 -21.51
N SER A 23 16.19 -13.05 -21.66
CA SER A 23 15.86 -11.72 -22.20
C SER A 23 15.14 -10.68 -21.32
N ASN A 24 15.75 -9.49 -21.35
CA ASN A 24 15.25 -8.15 -21.04
C ASN A 24 15.28 -7.72 -19.57
N GLY A 25 16.31 -6.94 -19.26
CA GLY A 25 16.51 -6.30 -17.97
C GLY A 25 15.45 -5.24 -17.68
N SER A 26 14.82 -5.38 -16.52
CA SER A 26 14.35 -4.25 -15.72
C SER A 26 14.58 -4.59 -14.26
N LEU A 27 15.25 -3.69 -13.54
CA LEU A 27 15.41 -3.78 -12.09
C LEU A 27 14.08 -3.36 -11.46
N LEU A 28 13.16 -4.32 -11.29
CA LEU A 28 11.99 -4.13 -10.45
C LEU A 28 12.37 -4.40 -9.00
N LEU A 29 12.38 -3.33 -8.21
CA LEU A 29 12.49 -3.37 -6.76
C LEU A 29 11.22 -4.04 -6.22
N ASN A 30 11.30 -5.34 -5.91
CA ASN A 30 10.26 -6.05 -5.16
C ASN A 30 10.16 -5.47 -3.75
N VAL A 31 9.30 -4.47 -3.55
CA VAL A 31 8.81 -4.08 -2.22
C VAL A 31 7.37 -4.59 -2.12
N TYR A 32 7.24 -5.87 -1.79
CA TYR A 32 6.03 -6.42 -1.19
C TYR A 32 6.41 -7.44 -0.14
N SER A 33 6.39 -7.01 1.12
CA SER A 33 6.09 -7.83 2.29
C SER A 33 5.72 -6.90 3.44
N GLY A 34 4.47 -6.44 3.41
CA GLY A 34 3.76 -5.96 4.59
C GLY A 34 2.59 -6.92 4.79
N THR A 35 2.71 -7.79 5.79
CA THR A 35 1.67 -8.74 6.19
C THR A 35 0.47 -7.99 6.75
N THR A 36 -0.63 -7.93 6.00
CA THR A 36 -1.96 -7.73 6.57
C THR A 36 -2.70 -9.05 6.49
N GLU A 37 -2.63 -9.85 7.54
CA GLU A 37 -3.59 -10.92 7.77
C GLU A 37 -4.98 -10.31 7.96
N PHE A 38 -5.91 -10.62 7.06
CA PHE A 38 -7.32 -10.32 7.24
C PHE A 38 -8.01 -11.53 7.88
N ILE A 39 -8.54 -11.34 9.08
CA ILE A 39 -9.48 -12.27 9.70
C ILE A 39 -10.82 -12.12 8.97
N ILE A 40 -11.20 -13.15 8.20
CA ILE A 40 -12.55 -13.31 7.66
C ILE A 40 -13.41 -13.84 8.82
N GLY A 41 -14.23 -12.96 9.40
CA GLY A 41 -15.23 -13.33 10.39
C GLY A 41 -16.35 -14.14 9.74
N ASN A 42 -16.21 -15.46 9.72
CA ASN A 42 -17.30 -16.38 9.39
C ASN A 42 -17.95 -16.90 10.69
N THR A 43 -19.25 -16.74 10.77
CA THR A 43 -20.12 -17.12 11.89
C THR A 43 -20.05 -18.63 12.15
N GLY A 44 -19.65 -19.03 13.36
CA GLY A 44 -19.66 -20.43 13.80
C GLY A 44 -19.08 -20.57 15.21
N GLY A 45 -19.95 -20.71 16.20
CA GLY A 45 -19.62 -20.60 17.61
C GLY A 45 -18.59 -21.61 18.12
N ASN A 46 -17.74 -21.14 19.04
CA ASN A 46 -17.44 -21.87 20.25
C ASN A 46 -16.91 -20.91 21.32
N ASN A 47 -17.41 -21.05 22.54
CA ASN A 47 -17.04 -20.25 23.69
C ASN A 47 -15.60 -20.53 24.09
N ASN A 48 -14.78 -19.49 24.21
CA ASN A 48 -13.80 -19.37 25.29
C ASN A 48 -13.47 -17.90 25.53
N SER A 49 -13.97 -17.43 26.66
CA SER A 49 -13.78 -16.09 27.20
C SER A 49 -12.34 -15.95 27.69
N TYR A 50 -11.59 -15.02 27.11
CA TYR A 50 -10.36 -14.50 27.71
C TYR A 50 -10.53 -12.99 27.87
N SER A 51 -10.91 -12.59 29.07
CA SER A 51 -10.86 -11.20 29.53
C SER A 51 -9.40 -10.76 29.60
N VAL A 52 -9.00 -9.80 28.76
CA VAL A 52 -7.70 -9.15 28.90
C VAL A 52 -7.81 -8.14 30.03
N VAL A 53 -7.32 -8.53 31.21
CA VAL A 53 -7.12 -7.67 32.37
C VAL A 53 -6.07 -6.61 32.02
N SER A 54 -6.45 -5.33 32.05
CA SER A 54 -5.50 -4.21 32.11
C SER A 54 -4.78 -4.25 33.46
N GLN A 55 -3.54 -4.73 33.47
CA GLN A 55 -2.63 -4.52 34.60
C GLN A 55 -1.88 -3.20 34.40
N ASN A 56 -2.33 -2.19 35.12
CA ASN A 56 -1.70 -0.89 35.27
C ASN A 56 -0.65 -0.99 36.39
N SER A 57 0.62 -1.18 36.05
CA SER A 57 1.70 -1.29 37.03
C SER A 57 2.26 0.10 37.36
N HIS A 58 1.74 0.70 38.44
CA HIS A 58 2.38 1.83 39.12
C HIS A 58 3.68 1.37 39.77
N SER A 59 4.81 1.95 39.37
CA SER A 59 6.03 1.94 40.17
C SER A 59 6.39 3.38 40.52
N SER A 60 5.94 3.80 41.71
CA SER A 60 6.41 5.03 42.34
C SER A 60 7.83 4.79 42.85
N ASN A 61 8.78 5.62 42.41
CA ASN A 61 9.97 5.86 43.20
C ASN A 61 10.25 7.35 43.26
N ASN A 62 9.98 7.92 44.44
CA ASN A 62 10.34 9.27 44.82
C ASN A 62 11.85 9.36 44.98
N ASN A 63 12.48 10.40 44.43
CA ASN A 63 13.61 11.05 45.08
C ASN A 63 13.65 12.53 44.71
N ASN A 64 13.41 13.36 45.73
CA ASN A 64 13.57 14.80 45.71
C ASN A 64 15.06 15.16 45.58
N SER A 65 15.37 16.07 44.66
CA SER A 65 16.60 16.87 44.70
C SER A 65 16.31 18.21 44.01
N SER A 66 16.29 19.25 44.84
CA SER A 66 16.08 20.66 44.55
C SER A 66 17.22 21.30 43.76
N GLU A 67 16.92 21.95 42.63
CA GLU A 67 17.19 23.38 42.34
C GLU A 67 16.84 23.77 40.87
N PRO A 68 16.62 25.07 40.56
CA PRO A 68 15.90 25.51 39.36
C PRO A 68 16.79 26.15 38.27
N LYS A 69 16.43 25.98 36.99
CA LYS A 69 16.35 27.03 35.93
C LYS A 69 16.34 26.47 34.50
N ASP A 70 15.41 27.01 33.72
CA ASP A 70 15.53 27.40 32.30
C ASP A 70 16.03 26.38 31.27
N ARG A 71 15.10 25.88 30.44
CA ARG A 71 15.04 26.14 28.97
C ARG A 71 14.20 25.09 28.23
N SER A 72 13.08 25.56 27.67
CA SER A 72 12.62 25.17 26.33
C SER A 72 12.39 23.67 26.05
N SER A 73 11.49 23.02 26.77
CA SER A 73 10.83 21.81 26.23
C SER A 73 9.62 22.25 25.39
N SER A 74 9.90 22.86 24.23
CA SER A 74 8.87 23.14 23.24
C SER A 74 8.51 21.86 22.49
N LYS A 75 7.34 21.32 22.84
CA LYS A 75 6.39 20.62 21.96
C LYS A 75 6.97 19.52 21.05
N MET A 76 7.10 18.31 21.59
CA MET A 76 7.24 17.08 20.80
C MET A 76 5.93 16.23 20.75
N SER A 77 4.74 16.83 20.90
CA SER A 77 3.47 16.08 20.92
C SER A 77 2.50 16.35 19.76
N HIS A 78 2.89 17.06 18.70
CA HIS A 78 1.94 17.51 17.64
C HIS A 78 2.15 16.91 16.24
N HIS A 79 3.02 15.89 16.08
CA HIS A 79 3.34 15.34 14.77
C HIS A 79 2.39 14.23 14.30
N GLY A 80 1.61 13.61 15.21
CA GLY A 80 0.66 12.54 14.85
C GLY A 80 -0.53 13.06 14.04
N SER A 81 -1.21 14.09 14.55
CA SER A 81 -2.42 14.65 13.91
C SER A 81 -2.18 15.17 12.49
N ASN A 82 -1.03 15.82 12.23
CA ASN A 82 -0.71 16.33 10.90
C ASN A 82 -0.46 15.21 9.87
N VAL A 83 0.14 14.08 10.29
CA VAL A 83 0.42 12.97 9.36
C VAL A 83 -0.86 12.23 9.02
N ASP A 84 -1.72 12.00 10.00
CA ASP A 84 -3.02 11.36 9.77
C ASP A 84 -3.90 12.20 8.83
N ASP A 85 -3.91 13.52 8.99
CA ASP A 85 -4.60 14.45 8.10
C ASP A 85 -4.07 14.40 6.65
N ILE A 86 -2.76 14.19 6.48
CA ILE A 86 -2.14 14.00 5.16
C ILE A 86 -2.53 12.65 4.56
N LEU A 87 -2.58 11.58 5.35
CA LEU A 87 -2.80 10.21 4.85
C LEU A 87 -4.27 9.91 4.57
N ASN A 88 -5.18 10.43 5.39
CA ASN A 88 -6.60 10.09 5.36
C ASN A 88 -7.25 10.24 3.96
N PRO A 89 -7.01 11.32 3.19
CA PRO A 89 -7.56 11.45 1.85
C PRO A 89 -7.08 10.38 0.86
N TYR A 90 -5.90 9.80 1.09
CA TYR A 90 -5.34 8.75 0.24
C TYR A 90 -5.83 7.34 0.62
N THR A 91 -6.43 7.16 1.80
CA THR A 91 -7.04 5.89 2.23
C THR A 91 -8.21 5.52 1.33
N GLU A 92 -9.08 6.48 1.01
CA GLU A 92 -10.22 6.27 0.10
C GLU A 92 -9.74 5.87 -1.30
N ILE A 93 -8.72 6.55 -1.83
CA ILE A 93 -8.11 6.21 -3.13
C ILE A 93 -7.57 4.77 -3.12
N ARG A 94 -6.85 4.37 -2.07
CA ARG A 94 -6.32 3.01 -1.93
C ARG A 94 -7.44 1.97 -1.92
N GLN A 95 -8.54 2.24 -1.23
CA GLN A 95 -9.68 1.34 -1.17
C GLN A 95 -10.34 1.19 -2.54
N GLN A 96 -10.55 2.28 -3.27
CA GLN A 96 -11.12 2.26 -4.61
C GLN A 96 -10.22 1.51 -5.60
N LEU A 97 -8.89 1.72 -5.54
CA LEU A 97 -7.92 0.97 -6.34
C LEU A 97 -7.96 -0.53 -6.04
N ALA A 98 -8.02 -0.91 -4.76
CA ALA A 98 -8.13 -2.31 -4.36
C ALA A 98 -9.44 -2.93 -4.87
N GLN A 99 -10.54 -2.19 -4.87
CA GLN A 99 -11.82 -2.66 -5.38
C GLN A 99 -11.80 -2.87 -6.90
N ILE A 100 -11.20 -1.94 -7.66
CA ILE A 100 -11.02 -2.13 -9.11
C ILE A 100 -10.18 -3.38 -9.40
N ALA A 101 -9.10 -3.58 -8.64
CA ALA A 101 -8.23 -4.75 -8.80
C ALA A 101 -8.98 -6.07 -8.50
N ALA A 102 -9.77 -6.12 -7.43
CA ALA A 102 -10.57 -7.29 -7.08
C ALA A 102 -11.64 -7.61 -8.13
N ASN A 103 -12.34 -6.58 -8.63
CA ASN A 103 -13.32 -6.74 -9.71
C ASN A 103 -12.65 -7.25 -10.99
N LEU A 104 -11.50 -6.69 -11.36
CA LEU A 104 -10.74 -7.12 -12.53
C LEU A 104 -10.28 -8.58 -12.41
N GLU A 105 -9.87 -9.02 -11.21
CA GLU A 105 -9.53 -10.42 -10.98
C GLU A 105 -10.75 -11.34 -11.15
N ALA A 106 -11.91 -10.95 -10.60
CA ALA A 106 -13.15 -11.70 -10.77
C ALA A 106 -13.58 -11.77 -12.25
N MET A 107 -13.49 -10.66 -12.99
CA MET A 107 -13.74 -10.62 -14.43
C MET A 107 -12.80 -11.54 -15.21
N ASN A 108 -11.50 -11.55 -14.89
CA ASN A 108 -10.53 -12.47 -15.49
C ASN A 108 -10.88 -13.94 -15.24
N ARG A 109 -11.32 -14.30 -14.02
CA ARG A 109 -11.75 -15.67 -13.69
C ARG A 109 -13.00 -16.06 -14.48
N MET A 110 -13.97 -15.15 -14.60
CA MET A 110 -15.18 -15.40 -15.37
C MET A 110 -14.89 -15.59 -16.86
N ALA A 111 -14.00 -14.77 -17.43
CA ALA A 111 -13.58 -14.87 -18.84
C ALA A 111 -12.96 -16.24 -19.17
N GLN A 112 -12.22 -16.86 -18.24
CA GLN A 112 -11.67 -18.21 -18.43
C GLN A 112 -12.75 -19.30 -18.49
N THR A 113 -13.93 -19.03 -17.92
CA THR A 113 -15.06 -19.95 -17.85
C THR A 113 -16.17 -19.64 -18.86
N VAL A 114 -15.95 -18.73 -19.81
CA VAL A 114 -16.94 -18.31 -20.82
C VAL A 114 -17.58 -19.48 -21.56
N ASN A 115 -16.81 -20.55 -21.83
CA ASN A 115 -17.32 -21.74 -22.53
C ASN A 115 -18.09 -22.71 -21.62
N LEU A 116 -18.21 -22.41 -20.33
CA LEU A 116 -18.97 -23.21 -19.36
C LEU A 116 -20.38 -22.62 -19.22
N ARG A 117 -21.37 -23.50 -19.07
CA ARG A 117 -22.79 -23.13 -18.89
C ARG A 117 -23.08 -22.25 -17.66
N THR A 118 -22.08 -22.04 -16.80
CA THR A 118 -22.13 -21.22 -15.58
C THR A 118 -21.66 -19.77 -15.79
N PHE A 119 -21.28 -19.38 -17.00
CA PHE A 119 -20.90 -18.00 -17.29
C PHE A 119 -22.08 -17.05 -17.07
N ASN A 120 -21.84 -15.99 -16.29
CA ASN A 120 -22.84 -14.99 -15.95
C ASN A 120 -22.45 -13.64 -16.57
N GLU A 121 -22.97 -13.38 -17.76
CA GLU A 121 -22.71 -12.15 -18.52
C GLU A 121 -23.15 -10.90 -17.75
N ASN A 122 -24.30 -10.96 -17.07
CA ASN A 122 -24.82 -9.85 -16.27
C ASN A 122 -23.86 -9.45 -15.14
N GLU A 123 -23.23 -10.42 -14.48
CA GLU A 123 -22.25 -10.16 -13.41
C GLU A 123 -20.97 -9.54 -13.97
N MET A 124 -20.54 -9.96 -15.16
CA MET A 124 -19.39 -9.34 -15.83
C MET A 124 -19.68 -7.86 -16.18
N ASP A 125 -20.85 -7.56 -16.74
CA ASP A 125 -21.26 -6.19 -17.05
C ASP A 125 -21.41 -5.32 -15.80
N GLU A 126 -21.91 -5.89 -14.71
CA GLU A 126 -21.98 -5.21 -13.43
C GLU A 126 -20.59 -4.85 -12.88
N LEU A 127 -19.64 -5.77 -12.92
CA LEU A 127 -18.27 -5.52 -12.46
C LEU A 127 -17.57 -4.49 -13.35
N HIS A 128 -17.77 -4.57 -14.66
CA HIS A 128 -17.26 -3.59 -15.61
C HIS A 128 -17.83 -2.19 -15.32
N SER A 129 -19.15 -2.08 -15.17
CA SER A 129 -19.82 -0.81 -14.83
C SER A 129 -19.36 -0.24 -13.49
N LYS A 130 -19.12 -1.10 -12.49
CA LYS A 130 -18.56 -0.70 -11.19
C LYS A 130 -17.14 -0.16 -11.35
N ASN A 131 -16.29 -0.83 -12.14
CA ASN A 131 -14.93 -0.35 -12.45
C ASN A 131 -14.94 1.00 -13.18
N LEU A 132 -15.81 1.17 -14.18
CA LEU A 132 -15.95 2.43 -14.90
C LEU A 132 -16.31 3.59 -13.96
N ARG A 133 -17.29 3.37 -13.07
CA ARG A 133 -17.69 4.38 -12.08
C ARG A 133 -16.54 4.73 -11.12
N LEU A 134 -15.86 3.74 -10.57
CA LEU A 134 -14.72 3.94 -9.67
C LEU A 134 -13.56 4.66 -10.37
N GLY A 135 -13.26 4.30 -11.62
CA GLY A 135 -12.25 4.96 -12.44
C GLY A 135 -12.53 6.44 -12.65
N ASN A 136 -13.77 6.79 -12.99
CA ASN A 136 -14.18 8.19 -13.13
C ASN A 136 -14.05 8.98 -11.81
N GLN A 137 -14.47 8.38 -10.69
CA GLN A 137 -14.30 8.98 -9.36
C GLN A 137 -12.83 9.23 -9.05
N LEU A 138 -11.97 8.22 -9.26
CA LEU A 138 -10.53 8.34 -9.06
C LEU A 138 -9.91 9.43 -9.93
N MET A 139 -10.31 9.52 -11.21
CA MET A 139 -9.81 10.55 -12.12
C MET A 139 -10.13 11.95 -11.61
N THR A 140 -11.36 12.21 -11.15
CA THR A 140 -11.73 13.48 -10.53
C THR A 140 -10.89 13.76 -9.29
N ARG A 141 -10.74 12.79 -8.38
CA ARG A 141 -9.95 12.95 -7.15
C ARG A 141 -8.47 13.23 -7.45
N PHE A 142 -7.88 12.55 -8.42
CA PHE A 142 -6.49 12.80 -8.81
C PHE A 142 -6.31 14.19 -9.43
N ASN A 143 -7.28 14.69 -10.19
CA ASN A 143 -7.25 16.06 -10.69
C ASN A 143 -7.29 17.08 -9.54
N ASP A 144 -8.17 16.87 -8.56
CA ASP A 144 -8.25 17.72 -7.37
C ASP A 144 -6.94 17.70 -6.57
N PHE A 145 -6.34 16.52 -6.37
CA PHE A 145 -5.06 16.41 -5.65
C PHE A 145 -3.91 17.05 -6.41
N LYS A 146 -3.89 16.91 -7.74
CA LYS A 146 -2.88 17.53 -8.59
C LYS A 146 -2.97 19.06 -8.54
N ALA A 147 -4.18 19.62 -8.51
CA ALA A 147 -4.39 21.06 -8.40
C ALA A 147 -3.94 21.63 -7.04
N ASN A 148 -4.03 20.81 -5.98
CA ASN A 148 -3.65 21.18 -4.62
C ASN A 148 -2.24 20.68 -4.23
N LEU A 149 -1.44 20.23 -5.20
CA LEU A 149 -0.11 19.68 -4.92
C LEU A 149 0.86 20.80 -4.54
N PRO A 150 1.64 20.65 -3.46
CA PRO A 150 2.68 21.60 -3.09
C PRO A 150 3.70 21.80 -4.21
N ALA A 151 4.21 23.03 -4.33
CA ALA A 151 5.18 23.38 -5.36
C ALA A 151 6.46 22.53 -5.26
N GLU A 152 7.13 22.29 -6.38
CA GLU A 152 8.29 21.38 -6.42
C GLU A 152 9.47 21.87 -5.58
N ASN A 153 9.60 23.19 -5.47
CA ASN A 153 10.61 23.87 -4.66
C ASN A 153 10.27 23.96 -3.16
N ASP A 154 9.09 23.48 -2.73
CA ASP A 154 8.78 23.33 -1.32
C ASP A 154 9.39 22.03 -0.79
N TYR A 155 10.47 22.17 -0.04
CA TYR A 155 11.23 21.05 0.54
C TYR A 155 10.76 20.63 1.93
N SER A 156 9.66 21.20 2.43
CA SER A 156 9.06 20.76 3.69
C SER A 156 8.72 19.27 3.64
N LEU A 157 8.77 18.62 4.81
CA LEU A 157 8.48 17.19 4.91
C LEU A 157 7.05 16.89 4.43
N GLU A 158 6.09 17.72 4.83
CA GLU A 158 4.69 17.62 4.40
C GLU A 158 4.56 17.72 2.88
N ALA A 159 5.19 18.73 2.25
CA ALA A 159 5.13 18.90 0.80
C ALA A 159 5.70 17.70 0.05
N ARG A 160 6.82 17.16 0.55
CA ARG A 160 7.42 15.94 -0.01
C ARG A 160 6.52 14.73 0.16
N MET A 161 5.93 14.54 1.35
CA MET A 161 5.00 13.43 1.62
C MET A 161 3.78 13.47 0.69
N LYS A 162 3.11 14.62 0.58
CA LYS A 162 1.96 14.81 -0.31
C LYS A 162 2.30 14.49 -1.77
N ARG A 163 3.44 14.99 -2.28
CA ARG A 163 3.92 14.69 -3.63
C ARG A 163 4.21 13.21 -3.83
N THR A 164 4.97 12.59 -2.92
CA THR A 164 5.30 11.16 -3.00
C THR A 164 4.05 10.28 -2.97
N LEU A 165 3.09 10.57 -2.09
CA LEU A 165 1.83 9.84 -2.00
C LEU A 165 1.02 9.98 -3.29
N PHE A 166 0.89 11.20 -3.81
CA PHE A 166 0.18 11.48 -5.06
C PHE A 166 0.78 10.71 -6.23
N TYR A 167 2.08 10.90 -6.53
CA TYR A 167 2.68 10.28 -7.70
C TYR A 167 2.72 8.74 -7.59
N GLY A 168 2.94 8.21 -6.39
CA GLY A 168 2.92 6.76 -6.17
C GLY A 168 1.54 6.14 -6.43
N LEU A 169 0.47 6.76 -5.91
CA LEU A 169 -0.89 6.26 -6.12
C LEU A 169 -1.40 6.52 -7.53
N HIS A 170 -1.06 7.66 -8.12
CA HIS A 170 -1.43 7.99 -9.50
C HIS A 170 -0.78 7.02 -10.50
N GLN A 171 0.49 6.65 -10.30
CA GLN A 171 1.12 5.63 -11.13
C GLN A 171 0.45 4.26 -10.96
N THR A 172 0.07 3.92 -9.72
CA THR A 172 -0.66 2.67 -9.44
C THR A 172 -2.02 2.66 -10.17
N PHE A 173 -2.74 3.77 -10.15
CA PHE A 173 -3.98 3.96 -10.91
C PHE A 173 -3.78 3.77 -12.40
N ILE A 174 -2.80 4.45 -13.01
CA ILE A 174 -2.50 4.32 -14.45
C ILE A 174 -2.23 2.85 -14.81
N ASN A 175 -1.39 2.18 -14.04
CA ASN A 175 -1.02 0.79 -14.31
C ASN A 175 -2.24 -0.14 -14.20
N LEU A 176 -3.09 0.07 -13.19
CA LEU A 176 -4.31 -0.72 -13.00
C LEU A 176 -5.34 -0.45 -14.10
N TRP A 177 -5.53 0.82 -14.47
CA TRP A 177 -6.46 1.20 -15.53
C TRP A 177 -6.03 0.63 -16.87
N HIS A 178 -4.74 0.69 -17.19
CA HIS A 178 -4.20 0.07 -18.39
C HIS A 178 -4.49 -1.45 -18.44
N LYS A 179 -4.36 -2.17 -17.32
CA LYS A 179 -4.73 -3.60 -17.25
C LYS A 179 -6.23 -3.82 -17.45
N ASN A 180 -7.07 -2.92 -16.93
CA ASN A 180 -8.52 -2.98 -17.13
C ASN A 180 -8.88 -2.80 -18.61
N GLU A 181 -8.31 -1.79 -19.28
CA GLU A 181 -8.50 -1.57 -20.72
C GLU A 181 -7.99 -2.75 -21.56
N LEU A 182 -6.82 -3.29 -21.23
CA LEU A 182 -6.28 -4.47 -21.92
C LEU A 182 -7.19 -5.69 -21.75
N PHE A 183 -7.80 -5.88 -20.58
CA PHE A 183 -8.78 -6.94 -20.38
C PHE A 183 -9.97 -6.77 -21.32
N LEU A 184 -10.56 -5.57 -21.37
CA LEU A 184 -11.72 -5.28 -22.21
C LEU A 184 -11.41 -5.50 -23.69
N GLN A 185 -10.26 -5.03 -24.18
CA GLN A 185 -9.81 -5.26 -25.57
C GLN A 185 -9.65 -6.73 -25.97
N ASN A 186 -9.40 -7.61 -25.00
CA ASN A 186 -9.27 -9.05 -25.27
C ASN A 186 -10.60 -9.80 -25.09
N TYR A 187 -11.56 -9.20 -24.37
CA TYR A 187 -12.84 -9.80 -24.06
C TYR A 187 -13.92 -9.39 -25.08
N GLU A 188 -13.94 -8.12 -25.49
CA GLU A 188 -14.79 -7.56 -26.55
C GLU A 188 -14.26 -7.89 -27.96
#